data_AF-A0A318QNZ8-F1
#
_entry.id   AF-A0A318QNZ8-F1
#
_cell.length_a   1.000
_cell.length_b   1.000
_cell.length_c   1.000
_cell.angle_alpha   90.00
_cell.angle_beta   90.00
_cell.angle_gamma   90.00
#
_symmetry.space_group_name_H-M   'P 1'
#
loop_
_entity.id
_entity.type
_entity.pdbx_description
1 polymer ?
#
loop_
_entity_poly.entity_id
_entity_poly.type
_entity_poly.pdbx_seq_one_letter_code
_entity_poly.pdbx_strand_id
1 'polypeptide(L)'
;MAYQAHKAVRTDGTTSHVLYSKIRPALNKVALPDFEGICSAEIYPIRPTSGKLSRFFLAYLLLSNTFLKYATRHSDRSKIPKVNRESLLAYETGIPSLREQERIADCLTSLDDLIAAETRKLDILNTHKKGLMQQLFPRVGEVDA
;
A
#
# COMPACT_ATOMS: atom_id res chain seq x y z
N MET A 1 -14.90 15.87 29.67
CA MET A 1 -14.78 14.75 28.69
C MET A 1 -13.50 14.94 27.90
N ALA A 2 -12.37 14.46 28.43
CA ALA A 2 -11.07 14.59 27.78
C ALA A 2 -10.93 13.48 26.73
N TYR A 3 -10.99 13.85 25.47
CA TYR A 3 -10.72 12.96 24.34
C TYR A 3 -9.26 12.54 24.42
N GLN A 4 -8.98 11.32 24.88
CA GLN A 4 -7.64 10.77 24.88
C GLN A 4 -7.18 10.62 23.43
N ALA A 5 -6.27 11.48 23.00
CA ALA A 5 -5.59 11.35 21.73
C ALA A 5 -4.88 9.98 21.70
N HIS A 6 -5.45 9.03 20.96
CA HIS A 6 -4.76 7.80 20.61
C HIS A 6 -3.40 8.18 19.99
N LYS A 7 -2.31 7.73 20.63
CA LYS A 7 -0.90 8.01 20.31
C LYS A 7 -0.64 8.08 18.79
N ALA A 8 -0.71 9.27 18.21
CA ALA A 8 -0.36 9.49 16.81
C ALA A 8 1.15 9.28 16.63
N VAL A 9 1.55 8.50 15.63
CA VAL A 9 2.97 8.39 15.27
C VAL A 9 3.22 9.45 14.20
N ARG A 10 4.03 10.44 14.56
CA ARG A 10 4.40 11.53 13.65
C ARG A 10 5.31 10.98 12.56
N THR A 11 4.98 11.25 11.30
CA THR A 11 6.04 11.35 10.29
C THR A 11 6.80 12.63 10.61
N ASP A 12 8.10 12.68 10.32
CA ASP A 12 8.96 13.83 10.61
C ASP A 12 8.71 15.04 9.69
N GLY A 13 7.58 15.08 8.98
CA GLY A 13 7.33 16.08 7.95
C GLY A 13 8.11 15.81 6.66
N THR A 14 8.46 14.55 6.38
CA THR A 14 9.10 14.20 5.10
C THR A 14 8.35 13.09 4.35
N THR A 15 8.36 13.22 3.02
CA THR A 15 7.85 12.21 2.08
C THR A 15 8.81 11.03 1.93
N SER A 16 9.83 10.89 2.78
CA SER A 16 10.84 9.82 2.67
C SER A 16 10.39 8.49 3.31
N HIS A 17 9.20 8.45 3.91
CA HIS A 17 8.68 7.30 4.62
C HIS A 17 8.03 6.26 3.71
N VAL A 18 8.10 5.01 4.15
CA VAL A 18 7.25 3.90 3.75
C VAL A 18 6.30 3.61 4.92
N LEU A 19 5.01 3.56 4.66
CA LEU A 19 4.00 3.25 5.68
C LEU A 19 3.66 1.77 5.63
N TYR A 20 3.88 1.06 6.73
CA TYR A 20 3.51 -0.36 6.86
C TYR A 20 2.39 -0.54 7.88
N SER A 21 1.33 -1.24 7.51
CA SER A 21 0.25 -1.56 8.45
C SER A 21 0.63 -2.74 9.32
N LYS A 22 0.79 -2.51 10.63
CA LYS A 22 1.18 -3.58 11.56
C LYS A 22 0.04 -4.51 11.96
N ILE A 23 -1.21 -4.12 11.70
CA ILE A 23 -2.41 -4.89 12.01
C ILE A 23 -2.85 -5.68 10.79
N ARG A 24 -3.12 -6.97 11.00
CA ARG A 24 -3.51 -7.93 9.96
C ARG A 24 -2.49 -7.89 8.81
N PRO A 25 -1.21 -8.26 9.06
CA PRO A 25 -0.16 -8.25 8.03
C PRO A 25 -0.55 -9.03 6.78
N ALA A 26 -1.41 -10.05 6.90
CA ALA A 26 -1.99 -10.79 5.78
C ALA A 26 -2.70 -9.93 4.70
N LEU A 27 -3.15 -8.71 5.03
CA LEU A 27 -3.73 -7.78 4.05
C LEU A 27 -2.66 -7.08 3.18
N ASN A 28 -1.37 -7.30 3.46
CA ASN A 28 -0.22 -6.82 2.69
C ASN A 28 -0.28 -5.32 2.34
N LYS A 29 -0.52 -4.49 3.35
CA LYS A 29 -0.76 -3.04 3.16
C LYS A 29 0.52 -2.25 3.40
N VAL A 30 1.04 -1.70 2.31
CA VAL A 30 2.17 -0.76 2.26
C VAL A 30 1.73 0.48 1.49
N ALA A 31 2.19 1.66 1.90
CA ALA A 31 1.95 2.90 1.17
C ALA A 31 3.21 3.77 1.09
N LEU A 32 3.31 4.50 -0.02
CA LEU A 32 4.36 5.47 -0.31
C LEU A 32 3.72 6.87 -0.35
N PRO A 33 3.57 7.56 0.79
CA PRO A 33 2.97 8.89 0.81
C PRO A 33 3.84 9.91 0.07
N ASP A 34 3.22 10.73 -0.76
CA ASP A 34 3.81 11.88 -1.47
C ASP A 34 3.50 13.21 -0.76
N PHE A 35 2.89 13.15 0.43
CA PHE A 35 2.52 14.29 1.25
C PHE A 35 2.99 14.13 2.70
N GLU A 36 3.04 15.25 3.43
CA GLU A 36 3.35 15.27 4.86
C GLU A 36 2.09 15.05 5.71
N GLY A 37 2.21 14.28 6.80
CA GLY A 37 1.07 14.06 7.68
C GLY A 37 1.35 13.23 8.93
N ILE A 38 0.30 13.00 9.71
CA ILE A 38 0.35 12.08 10.85
C ILE A 38 -0.31 10.76 10.46
N CYS A 39 0.21 9.65 10.96
CA CYS A 39 -0.38 8.34 10.73
C CYS A 39 -0.99 7.77 12.01
N SER A 40 -1.94 6.86 11.84
CA SER A 40 -2.53 6.11 12.95
C SER A 40 -1.46 5.41 13.78
N ALA A 41 -1.72 5.25 15.08
CA ALA A 41 -0.92 4.41 15.96
C ALA A 41 -0.70 2.98 15.43
N GLU A 42 -1.58 2.52 14.52
CA GLU A 42 -1.56 1.20 13.90
C GLU A 42 -0.75 1.11 12.59
N ILE A 43 0.01 2.15 12.28
CA ILE A 43 0.92 2.21 11.14
C ILE A 43 2.35 2.44 11.66
N TYR A 44 3.31 1.74 11.05
CA TYR A 44 4.72 2.04 11.22
C TYR A 44 5.17 2.93 10.06
N PRO A 45 5.53 4.20 10.31
CA PRO A 45 6.33 4.97 9.38
C PRO A 45 7.77 4.51 9.47
N ILE A 46 8.29 3.96 8.37
CA ILE A 46 9.63 3.41 8.25
C ILE A 46 10.43 4.30 7.30
N ARG A 47 11.59 4.77 7.74
CA ARG A 47 12.47 5.62 6.94
C ARG A 47 13.82 4.93 6.73
N PRO A 48 14.26 4.72 5.48
CA PRO A 48 15.63 4.35 5.19
C PRO A 48 16.59 5.48 5.61
N THR A 49 17.57 5.20 6.47
CA THR A 49 18.47 6.22 7.05
C THR A 49 19.94 6.10 6.61
N SER A 50 20.38 4.92 6.17
CA SER A 50 21.81 4.65 5.91
C SER A 50 22.26 4.95 4.48
N GLY A 51 21.36 5.42 3.62
CA GLY A 51 21.61 5.57 2.18
C GLY A 51 21.85 4.24 1.44
N LYS A 52 21.82 3.09 2.12
CA LYS A 52 22.04 1.75 1.55
C LYS A 52 20.75 1.04 1.11
N LEU A 53 19.61 1.68 1.33
CA LEU A 53 18.30 1.11 1.06
C LEU A 53 17.43 2.17 0.37
N SER A 54 16.99 1.85 -0.86
CA SER A 54 16.02 2.67 -1.59
C SER A 54 14.64 2.57 -0.93
N ARG A 55 13.96 3.72 -0.84
CA ARG A 55 12.60 3.84 -0.33
C ARG A 55 11.61 2.98 -1.13
N PHE A 56 11.70 3.03 -2.45
CA PHE A 56 10.80 2.29 -3.35
C PHE A 56 11.07 0.79 -3.26
N PHE A 57 12.35 0.39 -3.25
CA PHE A 57 12.71 -1.01 -3.03
C PHE A 57 12.21 -1.52 -1.68
N LEU A 58 12.35 -0.75 -0.60
CA LEU A 58 11.80 -1.12 0.71
C LEU A 58 10.28 -1.35 0.64
N ALA A 59 9.52 -0.54 -0.09
CA ALA A 59 8.09 -0.76 -0.25
C ALA A 59 7.79 -2.11 -0.92
N TYR A 60 8.47 -2.43 -2.02
CA TYR A 60 8.32 -3.73 -2.69
C TYR A 60 8.83 -4.90 -1.84
N LEU A 61 9.88 -4.70 -1.05
CA LEU A 61 10.37 -5.70 -0.10
C LEU A 61 9.31 -6.01 0.96
N LEU A 62 8.66 -4.99 1.51
CA LEU A 62 7.58 -5.16 2.50
C LEU A 62 6.29 -5.74 1.88
N LEU A 63 6.12 -5.63 0.56
CA LEU A 63 5.03 -6.28 -0.18
C LEU A 63 5.38 -7.71 -0.61
N SER A 64 6.64 -8.11 -0.53
CA SER A 64 7.11 -9.41 -1.00
C SER A 64 6.48 -10.57 -0.22
N ASN A 65 6.28 -11.70 -0.91
CA ASN A 65 5.73 -12.90 -0.28
C ASN A 65 6.63 -13.44 0.85
N THR A 66 7.94 -13.24 0.75
CA THR A 66 8.91 -13.64 1.78
C THR A 66 8.69 -12.85 3.07
N PHE A 67 8.57 -11.53 2.98
CA PHE A 67 8.29 -10.69 4.14
C PHE A 67 6.87 -10.93 4.67
N LEU A 68 5.87 -11.05 3.80
CA LEU A 68 4.49 -11.32 4.19
C LEU A 68 4.37 -12.62 5.03
N LYS A 69 5.03 -13.70 4.59
CA LYS A 69 5.09 -14.97 5.34
C LYS A 69 5.80 -14.81 6.68
N TYR A 70 6.87 -14.04 6.74
CA TYR A 70 7.56 -13.73 7.98
C TYR A 70 6.65 -12.95 8.94
N ALA A 71 6.05 -11.86 8.48
CA ALA A 71 5.21 -10.97 9.25
C ALA A 71 3.96 -11.68 9.79
N THR A 72 3.33 -12.55 9.00
CA THR A 72 2.18 -13.34 9.42
C THR A 72 2.54 -14.38 10.49
N ARG A 73 3.71 -15.02 10.39
CA ARG A 73 4.20 -15.97 11.43
C ARG A 73 4.54 -15.29 12.75
N HIS A 74 5.06 -14.07 12.71
CA HIS A 74 5.46 -13.29 13.90
C HIS A 74 4.37 -12.33 14.37
N SER A 75 3.11 -12.71 14.19
CA SER A 75 1.96 -11.92 14.63
C SER A 75 1.24 -12.62 15.78
N ASP A 76 1.62 -12.26 17.01
CA ASP A 76 1.40 -13.05 18.24
C ASP A 76 -0.06 -13.09 18.76
N ARG A 77 -1.06 -12.69 17.96
CA ARG A 77 -2.44 -12.49 18.43
C ARG A 77 -3.46 -13.17 17.55
N SER A 78 -4.22 -14.11 18.11
CA SER A 78 -5.21 -14.92 17.40
C SER A 78 -6.41 -14.13 16.86
N LYS A 79 -6.86 -13.07 17.55
CA LYS A 79 -8.04 -12.26 17.12
C LYS A 79 -7.68 -11.08 16.23
N ILE A 80 -6.61 -10.37 16.55
CA ILE A 80 -6.13 -9.22 15.78
C ILE A 80 -4.61 -9.38 15.65
N PRO A 81 -4.15 -10.12 14.63
CA PRO A 81 -2.74 -10.35 14.43
C PRO A 81 -2.00 -9.03 14.25
N LYS A 82 -0.91 -8.87 14.99
CA LYS A 82 -0.10 -7.64 15.00
C LYS A 82 1.38 -8.00 15.00
N VAL A 83 2.12 -7.41 14.07
CA VAL A 83 3.59 -7.46 14.11
C VAL A 83 4.07 -6.37 15.07
N ASN A 84 4.86 -6.75 16.08
CA ASN A 84 5.47 -5.78 16.98
C ASN A 84 6.71 -5.12 16.33
N ARG A 85 7.29 -4.11 16.97
CA ARG A 85 8.38 -3.33 16.36
C ARG A 85 9.67 -4.16 16.31
N GLU A 86 9.88 -4.96 17.34
CA GLU A 86 11.06 -5.80 17.55
C GLU A 86 11.15 -6.86 16.44
N SER A 87 10.08 -7.61 16.19
CA SER A 87 9.96 -8.57 15.09
C SER A 87 10.09 -7.91 13.72
N LEU A 88 9.51 -6.72 13.52
CA LEU A 88 9.66 -6.00 12.25
C LEU A 88 11.14 -5.68 11.95
N LEU A 89 11.87 -5.19 12.96
CA LEU A 89 13.28 -4.80 12.83
C LEU A 89 14.24 -6.01 12.82
N ALA A 90 13.80 -7.17 13.33
CA ALA A 90 14.55 -8.42 13.31
C ALA A 90 14.42 -9.19 11.98
N TYR A 91 13.66 -8.67 11.01
CA TYR A 91 13.58 -9.30 9.69
C TYR A 91 14.90 -9.12 8.92
N GLU A 92 15.56 -10.24 8.64
CA GLU A 92 16.79 -10.28 7.85
C GLU A 92 16.54 -10.87 6.46
N THR A 93 17.16 -10.27 5.46
CA THR A 93 17.12 -10.74 4.07
C THR A 93 18.35 -10.22 3.32
N GLY A 94 18.68 -10.85 2.20
CA GLY A 94 19.72 -10.36 1.31
C GLY A 94 19.30 -9.04 0.68
N ILE A 95 20.06 -7.98 0.93
CA ILE A 95 19.84 -6.67 0.32
C ILE A 95 20.83 -6.49 -0.84
N PRO A 96 20.37 -6.32 -2.09
CA PRO A 96 21.26 -6.14 -3.24
C PRO A 96 21.89 -4.75 -3.25
N SER A 97 22.81 -4.50 -4.18
CA SER A 97 23.42 -3.17 -4.35
C SER A 97 22.36 -2.09 -4.64
N LEU A 98 22.61 -0.84 -4.25
CA LEU A 98 21.68 0.27 -4.48
C LEU A 98 21.22 0.39 -5.93
N ARG A 99 22.16 0.29 -6.88
CA ARG A 99 21.84 0.33 -8.31
C ARG A 99 20.87 -0.76 -8.71
N GLU A 100 21.01 -1.95 -8.15
CA GLU A 100 20.09 -3.05 -8.44
C GLU A 100 18.73 -2.86 -7.75
N GLN A 101 18.71 -2.30 -6.53
CA GLN A 101 17.47 -1.91 -5.86
C GLN A 101 16.66 -0.91 -6.68
N GLU A 102 17.32 0.11 -7.25
CA GLU A 102 16.70 1.09 -8.15
C GLU A 102 16.14 0.41 -9.39
N ARG A 103 16.91 -0.42 -10.08
CA ARG A 103 16.44 -1.16 -11.27
C ARG A 103 15.23 -2.05 -10.98
N ILE A 104 15.23 -2.75 -9.84
CA ILE A 104 14.09 -3.58 -9.42
C ILE A 104 12.88 -2.70 -9.15
N ALA A 105 13.06 -1.62 -8.39
CA ALA A 105 11.97 -0.71 -8.05
C ALA A 105 11.37 -0.06 -9.30
N ASP A 106 12.19 0.47 -10.21
CA ASP A 106 11.75 1.12 -11.44
C ASP A 106 10.95 0.15 -12.33
N CYS A 107 11.44 -1.09 -12.47
CA CYS A 107 10.74 -2.14 -13.20
C CYS A 107 9.35 -2.41 -12.61
N LEU A 108 9.27 -2.66 -11.30
CA LEU A 108 8.00 -2.95 -10.63
C LEU A 108 7.04 -1.74 -10.65
N THR A 109 7.57 -0.53 -10.47
CA THR A 109 6.77 0.70 -10.55
C THR A 109 6.20 0.91 -11.94
N SER A 110 6.98 0.66 -13.00
CA SER A 110 6.45 0.75 -14.37
C SER A 110 5.31 -0.24 -14.64
N LEU A 111 5.35 -1.42 -14.01
CA LEU A 111 4.26 -2.41 -14.10
C LEU A 111 3.02 -1.95 -13.33
N ASP A 112 3.20 -1.42 -12.12
CA ASP A 112 2.10 -0.87 -11.33
C ASP A 112 1.42 0.31 -12.05
N ASP A 113 2.21 1.20 -12.66
CA ASP A 113 1.71 2.32 -13.46
C ASP A 113 0.90 1.85 -14.68
N LEU A 114 1.38 0.80 -15.37
CA LEU A 114 0.68 0.19 -16.48
C LEU A 114 -0.65 -0.45 -16.03
N ILE A 115 -0.64 -1.20 -14.92
CA ILE A 115 -1.85 -1.80 -14.35
C ILE A 115 -2.86 -0.70 -13.99
N ALA A 116 -2.42 0.39 -13.37
CA ALA A 116 -3.28 1.51 -13.02
C ALA A 116 -3.87 2.19 -14.26
N ALA A 117 -3.07 2.40 -15.31
CA ALA A 117 -3.52 2.99 -16.57
C ALA A 117 -4.59 2.12 -17.26
N GLU A 118 -4.35 0.81 -17.38
CA GLU A 118 -5.31 -0.12 -17.99
C GLU A 118 -6.58 -0.29 -17.15
N THR A 119 -6.47 -0.29 -15.82
CA THR A 119 -7.64 -0.32 -14.92
C THR A 119 -8.53 0.90 -15.14
N ARG A 120 -7.94 2.11 -15.19
CA ARG A 120 -8.69 3.34 -15.49
C ARG A 120 -9.37 3.28 -16.86
N LYS A 121 -8.68 2.76 -17.87
CA LYS A 121 -9.24 2.59 -19.21
C LYS A 121 -10.42 1.63 -19.22
N LEU A 122 -10.31 0.49 -18.51
CA LEU A 122 -11.41 -0.45 -18.35
C LEU A 122 -12.62 0.19 -17.65
N ASP A 123 -12.40 0.97 -16.60
CA ASP A 123 -13.48 1.67 -15.88
C ASP A 123 -14.21 2.69 -16.79
N ILE A 124 -13.45 3.44 -17.60
CA ILE A 124 -14.01 4.37 -18.59
C ILE A 124 -14.84 3.61 -19.63
N LEU A 125 -14.31 2.52 -20.19
CA LEU A 125 -15.02 1.72 -21.19
C LEU A 125 -16.30 1.08 -20.62
N ASN A 126 -16.23 0.57 -19.40
CA ASN A 126 -17.40 0.03 -18.70
C ASN A 126 -18.47 1.09 -18.47
N THR A 127 -18.05 2.30 -18.07
CA THR A 127 -18.96 3.44 -17.88
C THR A 127 -19.59 3.87 -19.20
N HIS A 128 -18.80 3.95 -20.28
CA HIS A 128 -19.29 4.29 -21.61
C HIS A 128 -20.29 3.24 -22.13
N LYS A 129 -19.97 1.95 -22.00
CA LYS A 129 -20.87 0.85 -22.35
C LYS A 129 -22.20 0.95 -21.59
N LYS A 130 -22.17 1.23 -20.29
CA LYS A 130 -23.39 1.43 -19.48
C LYS A 130 -24.23 2.58 -20.01
N GLY A 131 -23.61 3.71 -20.35
CA GLY A 131 -24.29 4.87 -20.95
C GLY A 131 -24.97 4.55 -22.28
N LEU A 132 -24.26 3.86 -23.20
CA LEU A 132 -24.84 3.45 -24.49
C LEU A 132 -26.00 2.47 -24.32
N MET A 133 -25.87 1.50 -23.41
CA MET A 133 -26.96 0.54 -23.13
C MET A 133 -28.22 1.23 -22.58
N GLN A 134 -28.08 2.30 -21.81
CA GLN A 134 -29.21 3.10 -21.34
C GLN A 134 -29.91 3.89 -22.47
N GLN A 135 -29.21 4.15 -23.58
CA GLN A 135 -29.75 4.85 -24.75
C GLN A 135 -30.34 3.89 -25.80
N LEU A 136 -30.00 2.59 -25.75
CA LEU A 136 -30.46 1.57 -26.70
C LEU A 136 -31.87 1.06 -26.41
N PHE A 137 -32.33 1.17 -25.17
CA PHE A 137 -33.68 0.75 -24.79
C PHE A 137 -34.55 1.97 -24.50
N PRO A 138 -35.86 1.92 -24.83
CA PRO A 138 -36.80 2.95 -24.42
C PRO A 138 -36.74 3.15 -22.92
N ARG A 139 -36.95 4.39 -22.47
CA ARG A 139 -37.07 4.64 -21.03
C ARG A 139 -38.32 3.92 -20.53
N VAL A 140 -38.26 3.37 -19.31
CA VAL A 140 -39.42 2.73 -18.68
C VAL A 140 -40.55 3.76 -18.61
N GLY A 141 -41.56 3.60 -19.47
CA GLY A 141 -42.68 4.55 -19.66
C GLY A 141 -42.92 5.05 -21.09
N GLU A 142 -42.02 4.81 -22.05
CA GLU A 142 -42.21 5.21 -23.47
C GLU A 142 -42.85 4.10 -24.35
N VAL A 143 -42.99 2.87 -23.84
CA VAL A 143 -43.40 1.70 -24.64
C VAL A 143 -44.92 1.44 -24.61
N ASP A 144 -45.68 2.21 -23.83
CA ASP A 144 -47.13 2.04 -23.63
C ASP A 144 -47.98 3.16 -24.26
N ALA A 145 -47.52 3.78 -25.35
CA ALA A 145 -48.25 4.80 -26.13
C ALA A 145 -48.56 4.34 -27.55
#